data_AF-A0A0F2S9Z2-F1
#
_entry.id   AF-A0A0F2S9Z2-F1
#
_cell.length_a   1.000
_cell.length_b   1.000
_cell.length_c   1.000
_cell.angle_alpha   90.00
_cell.angle_beta   90.00
_cell.angle_gamma   90.00
#
_symmetry.space_group_name_H-M   'P 1'
#
loop_
_entity.id
_entity.type
_entity.pdbx_description
1 polymer ?
#
loop_
_entity_poly.entity_id
_entity_poly.type
_entity_poly.pdbx_seq_one_letter_code
_entity_poly.pdbx_strand_id
1 'polypeptide(L)' 'MDFFITKYKGCEIAPLAQYANGLLDDYEAVKNSLIYKDISNGPSEGMNSRIKMKHRRGGGRAGIELINAYNVLKMSDLAG' A
#
# COMPACT_ATOMS: atom_id res chain seq x y z
N MET A 1 -2.93 17.84 13.47
CA MET A 1 -2.77 16.38 13.57
C MET A 1 -2.56 15.96 15.02
N ASP A 2 -1.60 16.56 15.72
CA ASP A 2 -1.22 16.23 17.11
C ASP A 2 -2.39 16.30 18.11
N PHE A 3 -3.23 17.33 18.00
CA PHE A 3 -4.44 17.47 18.81
C PHE A 3 -5.41 16.29 18.64
N PHE A 4 -5.61 15.84 17.40
CA PHE A 4 -6.49 14.72 17.10
C PHE A 4 -5.94 13.41 17.68
N ILE A 5 -4.66 13.12 17.44
CA ILE A 5 -3.99 11.92 17.97
C ILE A 5 -4.08 11.90 19.50
N THR A 6 -3.73 13.01 20.15
CA THR A 6 -3.73 13.10 21.62
C THR A 6 -5.11 12.91 22.20
N LYS A 7 -6.15 13.49 21.57
CA LYS A 7 -7.53 13.38 22.02
C LYS A 7 -8.11 11.97 21.87
N TYR A 8 -7.73 11.23 20.82
CA TYR A 8 -8.42 10.01 20.43
C TYR A 8 -7.61 8.72 20.58
N LYS A 9 -6.28 8.77 20.79
CA LYS A 9 -5.43 7.57 20.91
C LYS A 9 -5.86 6.57 21.99
N GLY A 10 -6.56 7.03 23.03
CA GLY A 10 -7.07 6.21 24.13
C GLY A 10 -8.59 6.25 24.29
N CYS A 11 -9.33 6.65 23.24
CA CYS A 11 -10.78 6.68 23.33
C CYS A 11 -11.39 5.26 23.31
N GLU A 12 -12.57 5.10 23.91
CA GLU A 12 -13.25 3.79 24.00
C GLU A 12 -13.77 3.28 22.65
N ILE A 13 -13.88 4.16 21.66
CA ILE A 13 -14.27 3.81 20.30
C ILE A 13 -13.05 3.18 19.61
N ALA A 14 -12.96 1.85 19.66
CA ALA A 14 -11.80 1.10 19.17
C ALA A 14 -11.35 1.47 17.74
N PRO A 15 -12.22 1.63 16.72
CA PRO A 15 -11.79 2.05 15.39
C PRO A 15 -11.13 3.44 15.38
N LEU A 16 -11.62 4.35 16.23
CA LEU A 16 -11.12 5.72 16.31
C LEU A 16 -9.78 5.78 17.05
N ALA A 17 -9.64 5.00 18.13
CA ALA A 17 -8.36 4.83 18.82
C ALA A 17 -7.32 4.16 17.92
N GLN A 18 -7.68 3.10 17.20
CA GLN A 18 -6.79 2.44 16.24
C GLN A 18 -6.34 3.41 15.15
N TYR A 19 -7.25 4.22 14.60
CA TYR A 19 -6.89 5.24 13.61
C TYR A 19 -5.94 6.29 14.17
N ALA A 20 -6.21 6.81 15.38
CA ALA A 20 -5.34 7.79 16.03
C ALA A 20 -3.95 7.24 16.36
N ASN A 21 -3.84 5.96 16.75
CA ASN A 21 -2.55 5.30 16.97
C ASN A 21 -1.82 5.01 15.65
N GLY A 22 -2.52 4.57 14.59
CA GLY A 22 -1.91 4.40 13.27
C GLY A 22 -1.35 5.71 12.71
N LEU A 23 -2.04 6.83 12.92
CA LEU A 23 -1.52 8.17 12.57
C LEU A 23 -0.28 8.57 13.37
N LEU A 24 -0.13 8.06 14.60
CA LEU A 24 1.07 8.28 15.40
C LEU A 24 2.24 7.45 14.88
N ASP A 25 2.00 6.20 14.49
CA ASP A 25 3.02 5.33 13.89
C ASP A 25 3.50 5.89 12.55
N ASP A 26 2.59 6.41 11.73
CA ASP A 26 2.86 6.98 10.41
C ASP A 26 3.14 8.49 10.42
N TYR A 27 3.41 9.08 11.59
CA TYR A 27 3.42 10.53 11.80
C TYR A 27 4.31 11.29 10.80
N GLU A 28 5.57 10.85 10.66
CA GLU A 28 6.53 11.51 9.77
C GLU A 28 6.15 11.34 8.28
N ALA A 29 5.58 10.18 7.90
CA ALA A 29 5.14 9.97 6.53
C ALA A 29 3.99 10.92 6.15
N VAL A 30 3.00 11.05 7.04
CA VAL A 30 1.86 11.98 6.85
C VAL A 30 2.36 13.42 6.85
N LYS A 31 3.22 13.81 7.79
CA LYS A 31 3.80 15.15 7.86
C LYS A 31 4.56 15.51 6.58
N ASN A 32 5.40 14.60 6.09
CA ASN A 32 6.16 14.79 4.85
C ASN A 32 5.22 14.92 3.64
N SER A 33 4.12 14.17 3.58
CA SER A 33 3.13 14.31 2.51
C SER A 33 2.48 15.70 2.46
N LEU A 34 2.32 16.35 3.62
CA LEU A 34 1.78 17.71 3.71
C LEU A 34 2.82 18.78 3.36
N ILE A 35 4.08 18.57 3.76
CA ILE A 35 5.19 19.50 3.48
C ILE A 35 5.53 19.49 1.99
N TYR A 36 5.65 18.30 1.40
CA TYR A 36 6.10 18.10 0.02
C TYR A 36 4.93 17.86 -0.94
N LYS A 37 3.96 18.77 -0.94
CA LYS A 37 2.73 18.66 -1.75
C LYS A 37 2.94 18.46 -3.26
N ASP A 38 4.07 18.94 -3.78
CA ASP A 38 4.40 18.88 -5.21
C ASP A 38 5.13 17.56 -5.58
N ILE A 39 5.50 16.76 -4.58
CA ILE A 39 6.09 15.43 -4.76
C ILE A 39 4.97 14.40 -4.76
N SER A 40 4.75 13.78 -5.91
CA SER A 40 3.72 12.74 -6.06
C SER A 40 4.20 11.38 -5.55
N ASN A 41 3.35 10.71 -4.76
CA ASN A 41 3.52 9.30 -4.39
C ASN A 41 3.14 8.32 -5.51
N GLY A 42 2.63 8.83 -6.65
CA GLY A 42 2.12 8.04 -7.76
C GLY A 42 3.08 6.96 -8.29
N PRO A 43 4.40 7.21 -8.44
CA PRO A 43 5.35 6.18 -8.85
C PRO A 43 5.40 4.99 -7.87
N SER A 44 5.50 5.28 -6.57
CA SER A 44 5.55 4.27 -5.50
C SER A 44 4.23 3.49 -5.39
N GLU A 45 3.10 4.19 -5.45
CA GLU A 45 1.76 3.60 -5.42
C GLU A 45 1.49 2.75 -6.67
N GLY A 46 1.98 3.18 -7.84
CA GLY A 46 1.91 2.44 -9.09
C GLY A 46 2.71 1.13 -9.02
N MET A 47 3.93 1.16 -8.49
CA MET A 47 4.72 -0.05 -8.25
C MET A 47 4.02 -1.01 -7.28
N ASN A 48 3.51 -0.49 -6.16
CA ASN A 48 2.77 -1.29 -5.18
C ASN A 48 1.52 -1.94 -5.80
N SER A 49 0.79 -1.21 -6.63
CA SER A 49 -0.40 -1.73 -7.32
C SER A 49 -0.06 -2.84 -8.31
N ARG A 50 1.05 -2.70 -9.07
CA ARG A 50 1.55 -3.73 -9.97
C ARG A 50 1.97 -4.99 -9.22
N ILE A 51 2.67 -4.85 -8.09
CA ILE A 51 3.08 -5.98 -7.24
C ILE A 51 1.85 -6.69 -6.66
N LYS A 52 0.89 -5.95 -6.10
CA LYS A 52 -0.39 -6.51 -5.61
C LYS A 52 -1.15 -7.24 -6.71
N MET A 53 -1.16 -6.71 -7.93
CA MET A 53 -1.79 -7.36 -9.09
C MET A 53 -1.10 -8.68 -9.46
N LYS A 54 0.24 -8.72 -9.48
CA LYS A 54 0.99 -9.98 -9.68
C LYS A 54 0.64 -11.01 -8.61
N HIS A 55 0.63 -10.63 -7.32
CA HIS A 55 0.27 -11.54 -6.24
C HIS A 55 -1.17 -12.05 -6.33
N ARG A 56 -2.15 -11.20 -6.65
CA ARG A 56 -3.57 -11.61 -6.84
C ARG A 56 -3.72 -12.63 -7.97
N ARG A 57 -2.97 -12.47 -9.07
CA ARG A 57 -2.98 -13.42 -10.19
C ARG A 57 -2.24 -14.72 -9.85
N GLY A 58 -1.21 -14.63 -9.02
CA GLY A 58 -0.34 -15.76 -8.70
C GLY A 58 -0.78 -16.62 -7.50
N GLY A 59 -1.64 -16.10 -6.61
CA GLY A 59 -2.02 -16.76 -5.35
C GLY A 59 -2.93 -17.98 -5.44
N GLY A 60 -2.91 -18.74 -6.55
CA GLY A 60 -3.62 -20.02 -6.71
C GLY A 60 -2.72 -21.24 -6.49
N ARG A 61 -3.25 -22.46 -6.72
CA ARG A 61 -2.56 -23.76 -6.49
C ARG A 61 -1.23 -23.94 -7.25
N ALA A 62 -1.00 -23.19 -8.34
CA ALA A 62 0.25 -23.21 -9.11
C ALA A 62 1.24 -22.06 -8.72
N GLY A 63 0.85 -21.23 -7.74
CA GLY A 63 1.67 -20.31 -6.94
C GLY A 63 2.82 -19.60 -7.65
N ILE A 64 4.00 -20.19 -7.52
CA ILE A 64 5.28 -19.58 -7.92
C ILE A 64 5.61 -19.87 -9.39
N GLU A 65 5.27 -21.07 -9.88
CA GLU A 65 5.58 -21.51 -11.24
C GLU A 65 4.81 -20.67 -12.28
N LEU A 66 3.53 -20.40 -11.99
CA LEU A 66 2.70 -19.56 -12.86
C LEU A 66 3.15 -18.09 -12.87
N ILE A 67 3.59 -17.56 -11.72
CA ILE A 67 4.18 -16.22 -11.60
C ILE A 67 5.49 -16.14 -12.38
N ASN A 68 6.34 -17.15 -12.26
CA ASN A 68 7.63 -17.22 -12.95
C ASN A 68 7.42 -17.30 -14.46
N ALA A 69 6.51 -18.14 -14.94
CA ALA A 69 6.12 -18.18 -16.35
C ALA A 69 5.61 -16.81 -16.83
N TYR A 70 4.70 -16.17 -16.11
CA TYR A 70 4.19 -14.83 -16.46
C TYR A 70 5.28 -13.75 -16.50
N ASN A 71 6.27 -13.80 -15.61
CA ASN A 71 7.37 -12.84 -15.60
C ASN A 71 8.37 -13.08 -16.75
N VAL A 72 8.47 -14.31 -17.26
CA VAL A 72 9.37 -14.70 -18.36
C VAL A 72 8.70 -14.53 -19.74
N LEU A 73 7.38 -14.72 -19.81
CA LEU A 73 6.60 -14.57 -21.05
C LEU A 73 6.51 -13.10 -21.46
N LYS A 74 6.84 -12.81 -22.71
CA LYS A 74 6.68 -11.46 -23.28
C LYS A 74 5.22 -11.26 -23.65
N MET A 75 4.74 -10.01 -23.63
CA MET A 75 3.38 -9.66 -24.06
C MET A 75 3.03 -10.14 -25.48
N SER A 76 4.02 -10.40 -26.32
CA SER A 76 3.87 -11.02 -27.65
C SER A 76 3.35 -12.45 -27.61
N ASP A 77 3.59 -13.16 -26.51
CA ASP A 77 3.38 -14.61 -26.41
C ASP A 77 1.97 -14.96 -25.91
N LEU A 78 1.22 -13.96 -25.42
CA LEU A 78 -0.17 -14.10 -24.95
C LEU A 78 -1.23 -13.74 -26.01
N ALA A 79 -0.82 -13.23 -27.17
CA ALA A 79 -1.71 -12.75 -28.23
C ALA A 79 -1.96 -13.78 -29.36
N GLY A 80 -1.60 -15.06 -29.14
CA GLY A 80 -1.82 -16.17 -30.06
C GLY A 80 -2.86 -17.15 -29.55
#